data_AF-A0A2V6LA61-F1
#
_entry.id   AF-A0A2V6LA61-F1
#
_cell.length_a   1.000
_cell.length_b   1.000
_cell.length_c   1.000
_cell.angle_alpha   90.00
_cell.angle_beta   90.00
_cell.angle_gamma   90.00
#
_symmetry.space_group_name_H-M   'P 1'
#
loop_
_entity.id
_entity.type
_entity.pdbx_description
1 polymer ?
#
loop_
_entity_poly.entity_id
_entity_poly.type
_entity_poly.pdbx_seq_one_letter_code
_entity_poly.pdbx_strand_id
1 'polypeptide(L)' 'MIDSLDQIFVRVKQLLLAPLAGAPDWAMQIASSLINIFALLGVFLTLFALISVLERKILGRMQNRYGPNR' A
#
# COMPACT_ATOMS: atom_id res chain seq x y z
N MET A 1 9.14 16.87 14.73
CA MET A 1 9.54 16.29 13.42
C MET A 1 8.93 14.90 13.20
N ILE A 2 8.84 14.05 14.24
CA ILE A 2 8.20 12.72 14.14
C ILE A 2 6.68 12.81 13.95
N ASP A 3 6.03 13.78 14.60
CA ASP A 3 4.56 13.97 14.53
C ASP A 3 4.07 14.28 13.11
N SER A 4 4.88 14.98 12.33
CA SER A 4 4.57 15.29 10.93
C SER A 4 4.57 14.04 10.04
N LEU A 5 5.42 13.03 10.35
CA LEU A 5 5.50 11.77 9.61
C LEU A 5 4.33 10.84 9.96
N ASP A 6 3.97 10.76 11.23
CA ASP A 6 2.81 9.98 11.70
C ASP A 6 1.51 10.47 11.04
N GLN A 7 1.37 11.80 10.91
CA GLN A 7 0.17 12.40 10.35
C GLN A 7 0.07 12.32 8.82
N ILE A 8 1.09 11.82 8.11
CA ILE A 8 1.07 11.74 6.63
C ILE A 8 -0.12 10.93 6.15
N PHE A 9 -0.37 9.77 6.77
CA PHE A 9 -1.47 8.88 6.37
C PHE A 9 -2.84 9.54 6.56
N VAL A 10 -3.00 10.30 7.64
CA VAL A 10 -4.24 11.04 7.93
C VAL A 10 -4.44 12.16 6.92
N ARG A 11 -3.38 12.92 6.60
CA ARG A 11 -3.43 14.02 5.62
C ARG A 11 -3.73 13.52 4.21
N VAL A 12 -3.11 12.42 3.79
CA VAL A 12 -3.38 11.79 2.50
C VAL A 12 -4.82 11.33 2.42
N LYS A 13 -5.34 10.68 3.47
CA LYS A 13 -6.75 10.26 3.54
C LYS A 13 -7.71 11.45 3.45
N GLN A 14 -7.43 12.53 4.18
CA GLN A 14 -8.25 13.75 4.13
C GLN A 14 -8.23 14.39 2.74
N LEU A 15 -7.09 14.40 2.05
CA LEU A 15 -6.98 14.88 0.67
C LEU A 15 -7.77 14.00 -0.30
N LEU A 16 -7.76 12.68 -0.11
CA LEU A 16 -8.56 11.74 -0.93
C LEU A 16 -10.07 11.88 -0.68
N LEU A 17 -10.48 12.28 0.52
CA LEU A 17 -11.89 12.51 0.88
C LEU A 17 -12.37 13.93 0.58
N ALA A 18 -11.46 14.89 0.34
CA ALA A 18 -11.80 16.29 0.03
C ALA A 18 -12.76 16.47 -1.16
N PRO A 19 -12.67 15.70 -2.27
CA PRO A 19 -13.63 15.76 -3.37
C PRO A 19 -15.04 15.30 -2.97
N LEU A 20 -15.15 14.51 -1.90
CA LEU A 20 -16.40 13.92 -1.42
C LEU A 20 -16.98 14.69 -0.23
N ALA A 21 -16.41 15.84 0.13
CA ALA A 21 -16.80 16.64 1.30
C ALA A 21 -18.24 17.18 1.27
N GLY A 22 -18.90 17.19 0.10
CA GLY A 22 -20.31 17.55 -0.05
C GLY A 22 -21.28 16.37 -0.11
N ALA A 23 -20.81 15.13 0.09
CA ALA A 23 -21.62 13.92 -0.03
C ALA A 23 -22.33 13.57 1.29
N PRO A 24 -23.41 12.74 1.24
CA PRO A 24 -24.08 12.24 2.43
C PRO A 24 -23.15 11.43 3.36
N ASP A 25 -23.44 11.45 4.66
CA ASP A 25 -22.61 10.79 5.70
C ASP A 25 -22.35 9.30 5.43
N TRP A 26 -23.34 8.59 4.88
CA TRP A 26 -23.20 7.17 4.54
C TRP A 26 -22.16 6.94 3.43
N ALA A 27 -22.10 7.83 2.43
CA ALA A 27 -21.15 7.72 1.33
C ALA A 27 -19.72 7.99 1.82
N MET A 28 -19.57 8.95 2.74
CA MET A 28 -18.29 9.26 3.38
C MET A 28 -17.77 8.07 4.21
N GLN A 29 -18.65 7.39 4.96
CA GLN A 29 -18.27 6.19 5.74
C GLN A 29 -17.80 5.04 4.84
N ILE A 30 -18.53 4.77 3.75
CA ILE A 30 -18.15 3.71 2.80
C ILE A 30 -16.82 4.05 2.12
N ALA A 31 -16.64 5.28 1.63
CA ALA A 31 -15.40 5.70 0.99
C ALA A 31 -14.20 5.61 1.96
N SER A 32 -14.38 6.07 3.20
CA SER A 32 -13.36 5.98 4.25
C SER A 32 -12.95 4.54 4.57
N SER A 33 -13.91 3.62 4.63
CA SER A 33 -13.66 2.19 4.85
C SER A 33 -12.92 1.56 3.66
N LEU A 34 -13.37 1.83 2.44
CA LEU A 34 -12.74 1.35 1.22
C LEU A 34 -11.29 1.81 1.10
N ILE A 35 -11.01 3.10 1.36
CA ILE A 35 -9.63 3.63 1.34
C ILE A 35 -8.74 2.85 2.30
N ASN A 36 -9.21 2.55 3.52
CA ASN A 36 -8.43 1.78 4.48
C ASN A 36 -8.16 0.35 3.98
N ILE A 37 -9.18 -0.32 3.43
CA ILE A 37 -9.05 -1.69 2.90
C ILE A 37 -8.06 -1.71 1.72
N PHE A 38 -8.19 -0.79 0.78
CA PHE A 38 -7.28 -0.70 -0.36
C PHE A 38 -5.85 -0.34 0.04
N ALA A 39 -5.67 0.54 1.03
CA ALA A 39 -4.35 0.84 1.57
C ALA A 39 -3.70 -0.41 2.16
N LEU A 40 -4.45 -1.18 2.96
CA LEU A 40 -3.98 -2.44 3.54
C LEU A 40 -3.60 -3.46 2.45
N LEU A 41 -4.52 -3.71 1.51
CA LEU A 41 -4.30 -4.63 0.40
C LEU A 41 -3.11 -4.20 -0.46
N GLY A 42 -2.99 -2.91 -0.77
CA GLY A 42 -1.88 -2.36 -1.55
C GLY A 42 -0.53 -2.65 -0.91
N VAL A 43 -0.40 -2.44 0.40
CA VAL A 43 0.84 -2.75 1.14
C VAL A 43 1.15 -4.24 1.09
N PHE A 44 0.18 -5.10 1.42
CA PHE A 44 0.39 -6.55 1.46
C PHE A 44 0.72 -7.13 0.08
N LEU A 45 -0.01 -6.72 -0.96
CA LEU A 45 0.25 -7.19 -2.33
C LEU A 45 1.60 -6.70 -2.85
N THR A 46 1.99 -5.47 -2.53
CA THR A 46 3.30 -4.93 -2.92
C THR A 46 4.42 -5.69 -2.20
N LEU A 47 4.31 -5.91 -0.90
CA LEU A 47 5.28 -6.71 -0.14
C LEU A 47 5.35 -8.14 -0.65
N PHE A 48 4.21 -8.76 -0.92
CA PHE A 48 4.16 -10.10 -1.51
C PHE A 48 4.89 -10.15 -2.86
N ALA A 49 4.64 -9.17 -3.75
CA ALA A 49 5.31 -9.09 -5.05
C ALA A 49 6.83 -8.89 -4.89
N LEU A 50 7.24 -7.98 -4.00
CA LEU A 50 8.66 -7.72 -3.73
C LEU A 50 9.37 -8.94 -3.16
N ILE A 51 8.78 -9.58 -2.15
CA ILE A 51 9.32 -10.79 -1.51
C ILE A 51 9.39 -11.93 -2.53
N SER A 52 8.36 -12.13 -3.35
CA SER A 52 8.35 -13.17 -4.39
C SER A 52 9.51 -13.01 -5.39
N VAL A 53 9.82 -11.77 -5.79
CA VAL A 53 10.97 -11.48 -6.67
C VAL A 53 12.29 -11.72 -5.95
N LEU A 54 12.40 -11.25 -4.70
CA LEU A 54 13.57 -11.39 -3.87
C LEU A 54 13.89 -12.88 -3.61
N GLU A 55 12.88 -13.68 -3.26
CA GLU A 55 12.98 -15.13 -3.06
C GLU A 55 13.59 -15.80 -4.30
N ARG A 56 13.04 -15.50 -5.50
CA ARG A 56 13.55 -16.09 -6.75
C ARG A 56 14.99 -15.68 -7.04
N LYS A 57 15.39 -14.45 -6.68
CA LYS A 57 16.79 -13.99 -6.80
C LYS A 57 17.71 -14.71 -5.82
N ILE A 58 17.32 -14.86 -4.56
CA ILE A 58 18.12 -15.54 -3.52
C ILE A 58 18.33 -17.01 -3.87
N LEU A 59 17.26 -17.72 -4.23
CA LEU A 59 17.33 -19.14 -4.63
C LEU A 59 18.25 -19.35 -5.84
N GLY A 60 18.22 -18.43 -6.82
CA GLY A 60 19.16 -18.46 -7.93
C GLY A 60 20.62 -18.40 -7.46
N ARG A 61 20.93 -17.43 -6.59
CA ARG A 61 22.29 -17.25 -6.05
C ARG A 61 22.76 -18.47 -5.25
N MET A 62 21.88 -19.08 -4.45
CA MET A 62 22.19 -20.33 -3.74
C MET A 62 22.53 -21.47 -4.70
N GLN A 63 21.87 -21.52 -5.86
CA GLN A 63 22.13 -22.52 -6.91
C GLN A 63 23.31 -22.15 -7.83
N ASN A 64 24.10 -21.13 -7.48
CA ASN A 64 25.16 -20.56 -8.33
C ASN A 64 24.70 -20.24 -9.76
N ARG A 65 23.43 -19.86 -9.91
CA ARG A 65 22.82 -19.42 -11.17
C ARG A 65 22.35 -17.99 -10.99
N TYR A 66 22.41 -17.17 -12.04
CA TYR A 66 21.69 -15.90 -11.98
C TYR A 66 20.20 -16.18 -11.90
N GLY A 67 19.62 -15.84 -10.74
CA GLY A 67 18.17 -15.90 -10.53
C GLY A 67 17.44 -15.08 -11.58
N PRO A 68 16.16 -15.40 -11.79
CA PRO A 68 15.42 -15.33 -13.06
C PRO A 68 15.90 -14.23 -14.01
N ASN A 69 16.53 -14.63 -15.12
CA ASN A 69 16.97 -13.76 -16.21
C ASN A 69 15.89 -13.68 -17.31
N ARG A 70 14.70 -13.21 -16.93
CA ARG A 70 13.69 -12.67 -17.83
C ARG A 70 13.23 -11.34 -17.23
#